data_AF-A0A6L6B5M4-F1
#
_entry.id   AF-A0A6L6B5M4-F1
#
_cell.length_a   1.000
_cell.length_b   1.000
_cell.length_c   1.000
_cell.angle_alpha   90.00
_cell.angle_beta   90.00
_cell.angle_gamma   90.00
#
_symmetry.space_group_name_H-M   'P 1'
#
loop_
_entity.id
_entity.type
_entity.pdbx_description
1 polymer ?
#
loop_
_entity_poly.entity_id
_entity_poly.type
_entity_poly.pdbx_seq_one_letter_code
_entity_poly.pdbx_strand_id
1 'polypeptide(L)'
;TEILKEYIAFYKKHRDLLHSGTVVRSDEIIGNAQLYGTVALDKKEAIFTYMQLTSTDNFGPLITTFDGLDKETLYQVTVIEKLSADEFIQKRAPGWWPTLQLNGDQLAHIGLQLPVLKPETGLLFHIKAL
;
A
#
# COMPACT_ATOMS: atom_id res chain seq x y z
N THR A 1 -3.61 23.49 -2.96
CA THR A 1 -2.18 23.86 -2.87
C THR A 1 -1.47 23.17 -1.71
N GLU A 2 -2.13 22.92 -0.57
CA GLU A 2 -1.52 22.18 0.55
C GLU A 2 -1.27 20.69 0.26
N ILE A 3 -2.21 19.97 -0.37
CA ILE A 3 -2.03 18.55 -0.72
C ILE A 3 -0.79 18.31 -1.61
N LEU A 4 -0.50 19.25 -2.52
CA LEU A 4 0.66 19.17 -3.40
C LEU A 4 1.98 19.30 -2.61
N LYS A 5 2.00 20.16 -1.59
CA LYS A 5 3.17 20.28 -0.70
C LYS A 5 3.43 18.97 0.04
N GLU A 6 2.38 18.28 0.47
CA GLU A 6 2.49 16.98 1.13
C GLU A 6 3.06 15.91 0.21
N TYR A 7 2.58 15.84 -1.03
CA TYR A 7 3.16 14.94 -2.05
C TYR A 7 4.64 15.24 -2.29
N ILE A 8 5.01 16.52 -2.42
CA ILE A 8 6.41 16.93 -2.62
C ILE A 8 7.25 16.56 -1.40
N ALA A 9 6.75 16.80 -0.19
CA ALA A 9 7.46 16.48 1.05
C ALA A 9 7.67 14.97 1.19
N PHE A 10 6.63 14.18 0.95
CA PHE A 10 6.70 12.72 0.96
C PHE A 10 7.70 12.19 -0.08
N TYR A 11 7.61 12.64 -1.33
CA TYR A 11 8.56 12.27 -2.37
C TYR A 11 9.99 12.63 -1.97
N LYS A 12 10.25 13.87 -1.52
CA LYS A 12 11.61 14.29 -1.13
C LYS A 12 12.18 13.46 0.01
N LYS A 13 11.34 13.07 0.98
CA LYS A 13 11.73 12.24 2.12
C LYS A 13 12.11 10.82 1.70
N HIS A 14 11.43 10.25 0.70
CA HIS A 14 11.60 8.86 0.31
C HIS A 14 12.23 8.66 -1.09
N ARG A 15 12.75 9.72 -1.72
CA ARG A 15 13.27 9.66 -3.10
C ARG A 15 14.39 8.64 -3.28
N ASP A 16 15.23 8.45 -2.28
CA ASP A 16 16.37 7.53 -2.38
C ASP A 16 15.84 6.09 -2.49
N LEU A 17 14.83 5.72 -1.69
CA LEU A 17 14.10 4.47 -1.83
C LEU A 17 13.42 4.38 -3.22
N LEU A 18 12.67 5.40 -3.63
CA LEU A 18 11.92 5.38 -4.88
C LEU A 18 12.81 5.26 -6.13
N HIS A 19 14.03 5.77 -6.09
CA HIS A 19 14.96 5.75 -7.23
C HIS A 19 15.96 4.59 -7.23
N SER A 20 16.17 3.93 -6.09
CA SER A 20 17.20 2.87 -5.96
C SER A 20 16.67 1.51 -5.53
N GLY A 21 15.44 1.44 -5.00
CA GLY A 21 14.84 0.20 -4.54
C GLY A 21 14.41 -0.73 -5.67
N THR A 22 14.05 -1.95 -5.29
CA THR A 22 13.52 -2.96 -6.20
C THR A 22 12.04 -2.71 -6.44
N VAL A 23 11.64 -2.56 -7.70
CA VAL A 23 10.23 -2.41 -8.08
C VAL A 23 9.51 -3.75 -7.99
N VAL A 24 8.36 -3.75 -7.33
CA VAL A 24 7.47 -4.91 -7.18
C VAL A 24 6.12 -4.57 -7.80
N ARG A 25 5.50 -5.53 -8.46
CA ARG A 25 4.12 -5.46 -8.96
C ARG A 25 3.40 -6.72 -8.52
N SER A 26 2.17 -6.57 -8.08
CA SER A 26 1.33 -7.71 -7.70
C SER A 26 0.92 -8.48 -8.96
N ASP A 27 1.01 -9.80 -8.88
CA ASP A 27 0.44 -10.71 -9.88
C ASP A 27 -1.04 -11.04 -9.59
N GLU A 28 -1.52 -10.74 -8.38
CA GLU A 28 -2.89 -11.03 -7.93
C GLU A 28 -3.86 -9.88 -8.23
N ILE A 29 -3.42 -8.64 -8.06
CA ILE A 29 -4.23 -7.44 -8.29
C ILE A 29 -4.00 -6.92 -9.71
N ILE A 30 -4.80 -7.43 -10.66
CA ILE A 30 -4.73 -7.11 -12.08
C ILE A 30 -6.08 -6.69 -12.67
N GLY A 31 -6.07 -5.95 -13.78
CA GLY A 31 -7.28 -5.54 -14.51
C GLY A 31 -7.89 -4.24 -13.97
N ASN A 32 -8.97 -4.35 -13.18
CA ASN A 32 -9.73 -3.20 -12.68
C ASN A 32 -8.99 -2.41 -11.58
N ALA A 33 -7.91 -2.97 -11.04
CA ALA A 33 -7.03 -2.34 -10.07
C ALA A 33 -5.57 -2.73 -10.32
N GLN A 34 -4.65 -2.04 -9.67
CA GLN A 34 -3.22 -2.37 -9.66
C GLN A 34 -2.66 -2.21 -8.25
N LEU A 35 -1.75 -3.11 -7.88
CA LEU A 35 -0.86 -2.94 -6.73
C LEU A 35 0.58 -2.99 -7.21
N TYR A 36 1.36 -1.96 -6.85
CA TYR A 36 2.79 -1.89 -7.16
C TYR A 36 3.52 -1.12 -6.08
N GLY A 37 4.84 -1.26 -6.01
CA GLY A 37 5.64 -0.58 -5.02
C GLY A 37 7.13 -0.67 -5.28
N THR A 38 7.88 -0.10 -4.34
CA THR A 38 9.33 -0.14 -4.33
C THR A 38 9.80 -0.56 -2.94
N VAL A 39 10.62 -1.60 -2.87
CA VAL A 39 11.21 -2.14 -1.65
C VAL A 39 12.69 -1.74 -1.58
N ALA A 40 13.15 -1.26 -0.42
CA ALA A 40 14.55 -0.92 -0.20
C ALA A 40 15.44 -2.15 -0.41
N LEU A 41 16.68 -1.96 -0.89
CA LEU A 41 17.62 -3.07 -1.12
C LEU A 41 17.98 -3.82 0.16
N ASP A 42 17.97 -3.13 1.31
CA ASP A 42 18.17 -3.73 2.63
C ASP A 42 16.88 -4.30 3.24
N LYS A 43 15.77 -4.22 2.50
CA LYS A 43 14.42 -4.65 2.89
C LYS A 43 13.88 -4.00 4.17
N LYS A 44 14.42 -2.88 4.63
CA LYS A 44 13.96 -2.21 5.87
C LYS A 44 12.82 -1.22 5.66
N GLU A 45 12.55 -0.86 4.42
CA GLU A 45 11.51 0.10 4.06
C GLU A 45 10.88 -0.27 2.73
N ALA A 46 9.59 -0.04 2.57
CA ALA A 46 8.92 -0.14 1.30
C ALA A 46 7.79 0.90 1.18
N ILE A 47 7.49 1.28 -0.05
CA ILE A 47 6.31 2.09 -0.39
C ILE A 47 5.51 1.34 -1.44
N PHE A 48 4.24 1.10 -1.15
CA PHE A 48 3.31 0.46 -2.07
C PHE A 48 2.12 1.36 -2.36
N THR A 49 1.58 1.25 -3.57
CA THR A 49 0.37 1.93 -4.01
C THR A 49 -0.62 0.89 -4.48
N TYR A 50 -1.85 0.97 -3.96
CA TYR A 50 -3.01 0.34 -4.55
C TYR A 50 -3.81 1.40 -5.32
N MET A 51 -4.19 1.13 -6.55
CA MET A 51 -5.07 1.99 -7.35
C MET A 51 -6.26 1.21 -7.87
N GLN A 52 -7.46 1.65 -7.54
CA GLN A 52 -8.69 1.24 -8.22
C GLN A 52 -8.84 2.02 -9.53
N LEU A 53 -8.70 1.36 -10.68
CA LEU A 53 -8.73 2.02 -11.98
C LEU A 53 -10.16 2.18 -12.52
N THR A 54 -10.98 1.15 -12.37
CA THR A 54 -12.37 1.10 -12.84
C THR A 54 -13.27 0.57 -11.73
N SER A 55 -14.59 0.54 -11.94
CA SER A 55 -15.50 -0.07 -10.97
C SER A 55 -15.21 -1.56 -10.78
N THR A 56 -15.40 -2.05 -9.56
CA THR A 56 -15.30 -3.48 -9.27
C THR A 56 -16.59 -4.18 -9.72
N ASP A 57 -16.46 -5.31 -10.40
CA ASP A 57 -17.61 -6.17 -10.74
C ASP A 57 -18.07 -7.02 -9.55
N ASN A 58 -17.29 -7.03 -8.48
CA ASN A 58 -17.58 -7.67 -7.21
C ASN A 58 -17.82 -6.63 -6.09
N PHE A 59 -18.65 -6.98 -5.11
CA PHE A 59 -18.97 -6.12 -3.96
C PHE A 59 -18.18 -6.48 -2.68
N GLY A 60 -17.17 -7.34 -2.80
CA GLY A 60 -16.37 -7.83 -1.67
C GLY A 60 -15.01 -7.14 -1.57
N PRO A 61 -14.50 -6.90 -0.35
CA PRO A 61 -13.16 -6.38 -0.17
C PRO A 61 -12.10 -7.38 -0.67
N LEU A 62 -11.11 -6.86 -1.40
CA LEU A 62 -9.97 -7.63 -1.91
C LEU A 62 -8.94 -7.87 -0.80
N ILE A 63 -8.21 -8.98 -0.90
CA ILE A 63 -7.00 -9.22 -0.11
C ILE A 63 -5.81 -8.88 -1.00
N THR A 64 -4.88 -8.10 -0.49
CA THR A 64 -3.64 -7.75 -1.17
C THR A 64 -2.44 -8.29 -0.40
N THR A 65 -1.49 -8.86 -1.11
CA THR A 65 -0.20 -9.34 -0.59
C THR A 65 0.91 -8.33 -0.92
N PHE A 66 2.00 -8.34 -0.16
CA PHE A 66 3.15 -7.45 -0.35
C PHE A 66 4.45 -8.25 -0.41
N ASP A 67 4.97 -8.43 -1.63
CA ASP A 67 6.18 -9.20 -1.88
C ASP A 67 7.48 -8.40 -1.72
N GLY A 68 8.59 -9.13 -1.63
CA GLY A 68 9.95 -8.56 -1.65
C GLY A 68 10.52 -8.20 -0.27
N LEU A 69 9.69 -8.23 0.78
CA LEU A 69 10.13 -8.01 2.16
C LEU A 69 10.95 -9.18 2.72
N ASP A 70 11.61 -8.94 3.86
CA ASP A 70 12.32 -9.99 4.59
C ASP A 70 11.33 -10.79 5.44
N LYS A 71 11.38 -12.13 5.34
CA LYS A 71 10.34 -13.00 5.89
C LYS A 71 10.22 -12.91 7.42
N GLU A 72 11.35 -12.81 8.11
CA GLU A 72 11.42 -12.88 9.57
C GLU A 72 11.31 -11.49 10.23
N THR A 73 11.55 -10.43 9.46
CA THR A 73 11.48 -9.06 9.95
C THR A 73 10.04 -8.65 10.24
N LEU A 74 9.79 -8.07 11.42
CA LEU A 74 8.52 -7.44 11.78
C LEU A 74 8.45 -6.04 11.19
N TYR A 75 7.36 -5.73 10.49
CA TYR A 75 7.14 -4.44 9.86
C TYR A 75 5.93 -3.74 10.45
N GLN A 76 6.02 -2.42 10.59
CA GLN A 76 4.86 -1.56 10.73
C GLN A 76 4.37 -1.14 9.34
N VAL A 77 3.15 -1.55 9.01
CA VAL A 77 2.43 -1.10 7.82
C VAL A 77 1.56 0.08 8.21
N THR A 78 1.63 1.17 7.44
CA THR A 78 0.85 2.39 7.69
C THR A 78 0.28 2.91 6.39
N VAL A 79 -1.01 3.22 6.35
CA VAL A 79 -1.60 3.99 5.25
C VAL A 79 -1.30 5.47 5.46
N ILE A 80 -0.75 6.12 4.44
CA ILE A 80 -0.54 7.56 4.42
C ILE A 80 -1.87 8.22 4.05
N GLU A 81 -2.78 8.33 5.02
CA GLU A 81 -4.17 8.76 4.81
C GLU A 81 -4.26 10.09 4.06
N LYS A 82 -3.38 11.05 4.38
CA LYS A 82 -3.35 12.38 3.74
C LYS A 82 -3.07 12.35 2.23
N LEU A 83 -2.44 11.28 1.74
CA LEU A 83 -2.10 11.06 0.33
C LEU A 83 -2.92 9.91 -0.29
N SER A 84 -3.93 9.42 0.42
CA SER A 84 -4.78 8.32 0.00
C SER A 84 -6.21 8.81 -0.23
N ALA A 85 -7.06 7.93 -0.78
CA ALA A 85 -8.50 8.15 -0.87
C ALA A 85 -9.07 8.50 0.51
N ASP A 86 -9.89 9.54 0.56
CA ASP A 86 -10.57 10.05 1.75
C ASP A 86 -11.89 9.33 2.05
N GLU A 87 -12.49 8.70 1.02
CA GLU A 87 -13.75 7.99 1.13
C GLU A 87 -13.67 6.55 0.62
N PHE A 88 -14.42 5.67 1.28
CA PHE A 88 -14.63 4.27 0.88
C PHE A 88 -16.10 4.04 0.55
N ILE A 89 -16.39 2.97 -0.20
CA ILE A 89 -17.78 2.59 -0.50
C ILE A 89 -18.48 2.05 0.75
N GLN A 90 -17.79 1.27 1.59
CA GLN A 90 -18.35 0.82 2.86
C GLN A 90 -18.31 1.90 3.96
N LYS A 91 -19.17 1.76 4.98
CA LYS A 91 -19.32 2.72 6.09
C LYS A 91 -18.15 2.78 7.08
N ARG A 92 -17.27 1.76 7.10
CA ARG A 92 -16.15 1.66 8.06
C ARG A 92 -14.91 1.09 7.38
N ALA A 93 -13.75 1.60 7.76
CA ALA A 93 -12.47 1.03 7.36
C ALA A 93 -12.30 -0.41 7.91
N PRO A 94 -11.40 -1.22 7.32
CA PRO A 94 -11.02 -2.51 7.88
C PRO A 94 -10.55 -2.39 9.33
N GLY A 95 -10.69 -3.46 10.12
CA GLY A 95 -10.39 -3.43 11.57
C GLY A 95 -8.92 -3.14 11.92
N TRP A 96 -8.00 -3.31 10.97
CA TRP A 96 -6.58 -3.01 11.14
C TRP A 96 -6.22 -1.53 10.89
N TRP A 97 -7.13 -0.73 10.32
CA TRP A 97 -6.84 0.60 9.84
C TRP A 97 -6.43 1.60 10.96
N PRO A 98 -5.51 2.55 10.71
CA PRO A 98 -4.71 2.76 9.50
C PRO A 98 -3.35 2.04 9.52
N THR A 99 -3.05 1.32 10.61
CA THR A 99 -1.72 0.74 10.85
C THR A 99 -1.80 -0.57 11.60
N LEU A 100 -0.90 -1.49 11.25
CA LEU A 100 -0.77 -2.77 11.92
C LEU A 100 0.67 -3.28 11.82
N GLN A 101 0.96 -4.37 12.54
CA GLN A 101 2.25 -5.03 12.49
C GLN A 101 2.10 -6.47 12.00
N LEU A 102 2.89 -6.82 10.98
CA LEU A 102 3.03 -8.18 10.45
C LEU A 102 4.48 -8.40 10.06
N ASN A 103 4.92 -9.64 10.10
CA ASN A 103 6.21 -9.98 9.50
C ASN A 103 6.11 -10.08 7.97
N GLY A 104 7.25 -10.09 7.28
CA GLY A 104 7.26 -10.15 5.82
C GLY A 104 6.62 -11.42 5.26
N ASP A 105 6.71 -12.55 5.96
CA ASP A 105 6.08 -13.81 5.52
C ASP A 105 4.54 -13.72 5.55
N GLN A 106 3.98 -13.12 6.59
CA GLN A 106 2.54 -12.85 6.70
C GLN A 106 2.08 -11.83 5.65
N LEU A 107 2.88 -10.80 5.37
CA LEU A 107 2.57 -9.81 4.34
C LEU A 107 2.55 -10.43 2.93
N ALA A 108 3.44 -11.39 2.65
CA ALA A 108 3.52 -12.08 1.37
C ALA A 108 2.41 -13.13 1.17
N HIS A 109 2.00 -13.85 2.22
CA HIS A 109 1.10 -15.02 2.05
C HIS A 109 -0.31 -14.87 2.67
N ILE A 110 -0.49 -13.98 3.65
CA ILE A 110 -1.81 -13.71 4.27
C ILE A 110 -2.36 -12.38 3.73
N GLY A 111 -1.51 -11.36 3.64
CA GLY A 111 -1.87 -10.06 3.11
C GLY A 111 -2.83 -9.26 3.99
N LEU A 112 -3.43 -8.23 3.41
CA LEU A 112 -4.35 -7.31 4.06
C LEU A 112 -5.64 -7.18 3.28
N GLN A 113 -6.76 -7.20 4.00
CA GLN A 113 -8.05 -6.85 3.44
C GLN A 113 -8.11 -5.34 3.17
N LEU A 114 -8.30 -4.95 1.91
CA LEU A 114 -8.42 -3.56 1.48
C LEU A 114 -9.84 -3.03 1.68
N PRO A 115 -10.00 -1.71 1.96
CA PRO A 115 -11.30 -1.07 1.80
C PRO A 115 -11.73 -1.08 0.32
N VAL A 116 -13.04 -1.16 0.06
CA VAL A 116 -13.57 -1.02 -1.30
C VAL A 116 -13.54 0.46 -1.69
N LEU A 117 -12.78 0.78 -2.73
CA LEU A 117 -12.56 2.14 -3.22
C LEU A 117 -13.50 2.50 -4.37
N LYS A 118 -13.74 3.80 -4.55
CA LYS A 118 -14.34 4.33 -5.79
C LYS A 118 -13.32 4.21 -6.95
N PRO A 119 -13.77 4.12 -8.20
CA PRO A 119 -12.89 4.21 -9.36
C PRO A 119 -12.02 5.47 -9.30
N GLU A 120 -10.81 5.39 -9.85
CA GLU A 120 -9.84 6.49 -9.93
C GLU A 120 -9.36 7.00 -8.56
N THR A 121 -9.41 6.16 -7.53
CA THR A 121 -8.85 6.45 -6.20
C THR A 121 -7.94 5.32 -5.70
N GLY A 122 -7.05 5.64 -4.76
CA GLY A 122 -6.01 4.70 -4.32
C GLY A 122 -5.52 4.91 -2.90
N LEU A 123 -4.71 3.97 -2.44
CA LEU A 123 -4.06 3.99 -1.13
C LEU A 123 -2.55 4.01 -1.29
N LEU A 124 -1.88 4.77 -0.44
CA LEU A 124 -0.43 4.80 -0.32
C LEU A 124 -0.01 4.16 1.00
N PHE A 125 0.75 3.08 0.93
CA PHE A 125 1.28 2.36 2.07
C PHE A 125 2.76 2.72 2.28
N HIS A 126 3.12 2.95 3.53
CA HIS A 126 4.50 2.98 3.99
C HIS A 126 4.72 1.79 4.93
N ILE A 127 5.71 0.97 4.60
CA ILE A 127 6.06 -0.23 5.37
C ILE A 127 7.48 -0.03 5.88
N LYS A 128 7.68 -0.17 7.19
CA LYS A 128 8.99 0.05 7.82
C LYS A 128 9.30 -1.04 8.82
N ALA A 129 10.51 -1.60 8.75
CA ALA A 129 11.01 -2.56 9.72
C ALA A 129 11.07 -1.93 11.12
N LEU A 130 10.73 -2.71 12.14
CA LEU A 130 10.76 -2.32 13.54
C LEU A 130 12.12 -2.61 14.22
#